data_AF-A0A0C9TAU5-F1
#
_entry.id   AF-A0A0C9TAU5-F1
#
_cell.length_a   1.000
_cell.length_b   1.000
_cell.length_c   1.000
_cell.angle_alpha   90.00
_cell.angle_beta   90.00
_cell.angle_gamma   90.00
#
_symmetry.space_group_name_H-M   'P 1'
#
loop_
_entity.id
_entity.type
_entity.pdbx_description
1 polymer ?
#
loop_
_entity_poly.entity_id
_entity_poly.type
_entity_poly.pdbx_seq_one_letter_code
_entity_poly.pdbx_strand_id
1 'polypeptide(L)'
;GVSLLIDETACEEAAVYMMKANCVAGFCWLHMHHIDPALNNYQFTLNITASLKEGTVHLGKELTVCGAHIFSEDRFYPLLVAPTCKQGDTSDMEHIFKTVMDAWHIMGADSKVGRSFATDGDSTRRKGGHKLFMSLKIPITSPLYGILSNMPGINLLTSPGNLVTLDFDYKHVFKSKSVV
;
A
#
# COMPACT_ATOMS: atom_id res chain seq x y z
N GLY A 1 -3.57 18.89 -5.43
CA GLY A 1 -3.43 17.86 -4.39
C GLY A 1 -3.59 16.50 -5.02
N VAL A 2 -3.06 15.47 -4.37
CA VAL A 2 -3.12 14.07 -4.83
C VAL A 2 -3.62 13.19 -3.69
N SER A 3 -4.48 12.22 -3.98
CA SER A 3 -4.79 11.14 -3.05
C SER A 3 -4.15 9.84 -3.51
N LEU A 4 -3.42 9.19 -2.63
CA LEU A 4 -2.82 7.88 -2.83
C LEU A 4 -3.83 6.83 -2.38
N LEU A 5 -4.41 6.14 -3.34
CA LEU A 5 -5.46 5.15 -3.13
C LEU A 5 -4.80 3.77 -3.06
N ILE A 6 -5.07 3.01 -2.00
CA ILE A 6 -4.59 1.64 -1.84
C ILE A 6 -5.76 0.69 -1.70
N ASP A 7 -5.83 -0.31 -2.57
CA ASP A 7 -6.81 -1.39 -2.54
C ASP A 7 -6.16 -2.75 -2.88
N GLU A 8 -6.88 -3.84 -2.65
CA GLU A 8 -6.51 -5.20 -3.10
C GLU A 8 -7.49 -5.70 -4.16
N THR A 9 -6.96 -6.42 -5.14
CA THR A 9 -7.78 -7.20 -6.08
C THR A 9 -7.36 -8.65 -6.07
N ALA A 10 -8.32 -9.57 -6.18
CA ALA A 10 -8.03 -10.98 -6.37
C ALA A 10 -7.22 -11.22 -7.65
N CYS A 11 -6.28 -12.16 -7.58
CA CYS A 11 -5.54 -12.66 -8.73
C CYS A 11 -5.53 -14.19 -8.74
N GLU A 12 -5.24 -14.77 -9.90
CA GLU A 12 -5.07 -16.21 -10.03
C GLU A 12 -3.78 -16.65 -9.32
N GLU A 13 -3.88 -17.69 -8.48
CA GLU A 13 -2.75 -18.30 -7.80
C GLU A 13 -1.94 -19.17 -8.78
N ALA A 14 -1.15 -18.53 -9.65
CA ALA A 14 -0.39 -19.21 -10.68
C ALA A 14 1.04 -18.68 -10.81
N ALA A 15 1.99 -19.61 -10.97
CA ALA A 15 3.33 -19.29 -11.43
C ALA A 15 3.30 -19.07 -12.95
N VAL A 16 3.85 -17.95 -13.42
CA VAL A 16 3.85 -17.60 -14.85
C VAL A 16 5.26 -17.36 -15.35
N TYR A 17 5.57 -17.87 -16.53
CA TYR A 17 6.87 -17.61 -17.17
C TYR A 17 6.86 -16.26 -17.88
N MET A 18 7.74 -15.36 -17.46
CA MET A 18 7.95 -14.05 -18.10
C MET A 18 9.13 -14.12 -19.07
N MET A 19 8.84 -14.44 -20.33
CA MET A 19 9.84 -14.60 -21.39
C MET A 19 10.81 -13.42 -21.50
N LYS A 20 10.32 -12.17 -21.42
CA LYS A 20 11.17 -10.97 -21.56
C LYS A 20 12.23 -10.84 -20.46
N ALA A 21 11.95 -11.36 -19.26
CA ALA A 21 12.84 -11.29 -18.12
C ALA A 21 13.55 -12.63 -17.85
N ASN A 22 13.23 -13.67 -18.63
CA ASN A 22 13.64 -15.05 -18.40
C ASN A 22 13.46 -15.49 -16.93
N CYS A 23 12.30 -15.21 -16.34
CA CYS A 23 12.02 -15.51 -14.93
C CYS A 23 10.63 -16.09 -14.72
N VAL A 24 10.41 -16.69 -13.55
CA VAL A 24 9.09 -17.07 -13.06
C VAL A 24 8.54 -15.93 -12.21
N ALA A 25 7.29 -15.54 -12.45
CA ALA A 25 6.55 -14.56 -11.66
C ALA A 25 5.28 -15.18 -11.06
N GLY A 26 4.47 -14.34 -10.41
CA GLY A 26 3.27 -14.79 -9.68
C GLY A 26 3.52 -15.10 -8.21
N PHE A 27 4.73 -14.85 -7.71
CA PHE A 27 5.06 -15.00 -6.28
C PHE A 27 4.58 -13.80 -5.47
N CYS A 28 4.26 -14.04 -4.19
CA CYS A 28 4.01 -12.97 -3.26
C CYS A 28 5.30 -12.21 -2.92
N TRP A 29 5.20 -10.88 -2.79
CA TRP A 29 6.36 -10.01 -2.58
C TRP A 29 7.05 -10.30 -1.24
N LEU A 30 6.30 -10.71 -0.21
CA LEU A 30 6.81 -10.94 1.13
C LEU A 30 7.80 -12.11 1.19
N HIS A 31 7.53 -13.20 0.46
CA HIS A 31 8.32 -14.43 0.55
C HIS A 31 9.21 -14.70 -0.67
N MET A 32 9.10 -13.91 -1.75
CA MET A 32 9.87 -14.16 -2.97
C MET A 32 11.39 -14.07 -2.79
N HIS A 33 11.86 -13.38 -1.75
CA HIS A 33 13.28 -13.14 -1.49
C HIS A 33 14.05 -14.43 -1.11
N HIS A 34 13.37 -15.55 -0.86
CA HIS A 34 13.98 -16.85 -0.59
C HIS A 34 14.47 -17.58 -1.84
N ILE A 35 14.13 -17.09 -3.05
CA ILE A 35 14.50 -17.72 -4.31
C ILE A 35 15.05 -16.68 -5.30
N ASP A 36 15.85 -17.16 -6.25
CA ASP A 36 16.11 -16.42 -7.49
C ASP A 36 15.08 -16.88 -8.54
N PRO A 37 14.21 -15.99 -9.04
CA PRO A 37 13.20 -16.34 -10.02
C PRO A 37 13.77 -16.55 -11.43
N ALA A 38 15.03 -16.22 -11.70
CA ALA A 38 15.64 -16.33 -13.02
C ALA A 38 15.86 -17.80 -13.45
N LEU A 39 15.48 -18.11 -14.69
CA LEU A 39 15.63 -19.46 -15.27
C LEU A 39 16.95 -19.59 -16.03
N ASN A 40 18.06 -19.50 -15.29
CA ASN A 40 19.41 -19.60 -15.87
C ASN A 40 19.82 -21.05 -16.15
N ASN A 41 19.32 -22.00 -15.36
CA ASN A 41 19.54 -23.43 -15.55
C ASN A 41 18.41 -24.25 -14.90
N TYR A 42 18.42 -25.56 -15.12
CA TYR A 42 17.42 -26.49 -14.59
C TYR A 42 17.34 -26.50 -13.06
N GLN A 43 18.46 -26.30 -12.35
CA GLN A 43 18.50 -26.28 -10.89
C GLN A 43 17.67 -25.14 -10.31
N PHE A 44 17.64 -23.96 -10.93
CA PHE A 44 16.77 -22.86 -10.49
C PHE A 44 15.29 -23.26 -10.56
N THR A 45 14.87 -24.00 -11.59
CA THR A 45 13.49 -24.48 -11.72
C THR A 45 13.14 -25.48 -10.61
N LEU A 46 14.06 -26.39 -10.29
CA LEU A 46 13.90 -27.33 -9.18
C LEU A 46 13.80 -26.62 -7.83
N ASN A 47 14.64 -25.60 -7.59
CA ASN A 47 14.64 -24.83 -6.35
C ASN A 47 13.31 -24.10 -6.17
N ILE A 48 12.81 -23.43 -7.20
CA ILE A 48 11.49 -22.76 -7.17
C ILE A 48 10.38 -23.75 -6.81
N THR A 49 10.38 -24.92 -7.47
CA THR A 49 9.37 -25.96 -7.24
C THR A 49 9.45 -26.52 -5.83
N ALA A 50 10.66 -26.76 -5.31
CA ALA A 50 10.88 -27.22 -3.94
C ALA A 50 10.38 -26.17 -2.94
N SER A 51 10.74 -24.90 -3.11
CA SER A 51 10.33 -23.82 -2.21
C SER A 51 8.81 -23.60 -2.18
N LEU A 52 8.13 -23.74 -3.33
CA LEU A 52 6.67 -23.72 -3.39
C LEU A 52 6.06 -24.92 -2.64
N LYS A 53 6.61 -26.13 -2.82
CA LYS A 53 6.12 -27.35 -2.17
C LYS A 53 6.34 -27.34 -0.66
N GLU A 54 7.47 -26.80 -0.22
CA GLU A 54 7.83 -26.66 1.20
C GLU A 54 7.10 -25.49 1.88
N GLY A 55 6.49 -24.59 1.09
CA GLY A 55 5.80 -23.40 1.60
C GLY A 55 6.74 -22.32 2.10
N THR A 56 8.00 -22.31 1.68
CA THR A 56 8.95 -21.20 1.96
C THR A 56 8.75 -20.02 1.01
N VAL A 57 8.16 -20.26 -0.16
CA VAL A 57 7.69 -19.25 -1.11
C VAL A 57 6.21 -19.51 -1.40
N HIS A 58 5.41 -18.46 -1.57
CA HIS A 58 3.99 -18.58 -1.91
C HIS A 58 3.64 -17.84 -3.19
N LEU A 59 2.58 -18.30 -3.85
CA LEU A 59 1.95 -17.58 -4.95
C LEU A 59 1.12 -16.41 -4.40
N GLY A 60 0.98 -15.37 -5.21
CA GLY A 60 0.07 -14.26 -4.95
C GLY A 60 -1.39 -14.72 -5.10
N LYS A 61 -2.20 -14.43 -4.07
CA LYS A 61 -3.66 -14.64 -4.06
C LYS A 61 -4.41 -13.35 -4.38
N GLU A 62 -3.83 -12.24 -3.97
CA GLU A 62 -4.32 -10.90 -4.24
C GLU A 62 -3.17 -10.01 -4.67
N LEU A 63 -3.52 -8.86 -5.21
CA LEU A 63 -2.61 -7.84 -5.67
C LEU A 63 -2.95 -6.54 -4.93
N THR A 64 -2.08 -6.12 -4.01
CA THR A 64 -2.18 -4.78 -3.43
C THR A 64 -1.74 -3.77 -4.49
N VAL A 65 -2.61 -2.82 -4.81
CA VAL A 65 -2.34 -1.75 -5.77
C VAL A 65 -2.41 -0.43 -5.04
N CYS A 66 -1.33 0.37 -5.13
CA CYS A 66 -1.33 1.76 -4.73
C CYS A 66 -1.20 2.63 -5.98
N GLY A 67 -2.06 3.63 -6.12
CA GLY A 67 -1.94 4.59 -7.20
C GLY A 67 -2.34 6.00 -6.80
N ALA A 68 -1.88 6.96 -7.60
CA ALA A 68 -2.18 8.37 -7.44
C ALA A 68 -3.43 8.77 -8.21
N HIS A 69 -4.36 9.42 -7.53
CA HIS A 69 -5.46 10.16 -8.13
C HIS A 69 -5.23 11.66 -7.93
N ILE A 70 -5.28 12.43 -9.02
CA ILE A 70 -5.02 13.87 -9.03
C ILE A 70 -6.36 14.61 -8.98
N PHE A 71 -6.59 15.47 -7.98
CA PHE A 71 -7.91 16.09 -7.80
C PHE A 71 -8.40 16.96 -8.97
N SER A 72 -7.50 17.42 -9.84
CA SER A 72 -7.85 18.23 -11.01
C SER A 72 -8.21 17.41 -12.24
N GLU A 73 -8.09 16.07 -12.20
CA GLU A 73 -8.39 15.22 -13.35
C GLU A 73 -8.93 13.84 -12.95
N ASP A 74 -9.74 13.26 -13.83
CA ASP A 74 -10.29 11.92 -13.62
C ASP A 74 -9.33 10.85 -14.15
N ARG A 75 -8.17 10.73 -13.50
CA ARG A 75 -7.13 9.75 -13.86
C ARG A 75 -6.57 9.05 -12.63
N PHE A 76 -6.13 7.81 -12.85
CA PHE A 76 -5.46 6.97 -11.86
C PHE A 76 -4.12 6.51 -12.42
N TYR A 77 -3.05 6.72 -11.65
CA TYR A 77 -1.69 6.35 -12.02
C TYR A 77 -1.15 5.31 -11.05
N PRO A 78 -1.01 4.03 -11.47
CA PRO A 78 -0.41 3.01 -10.63
C PRO A 78 1.02 3.40 -10.23
N LEU A 79 1.30 3.32 -8.93
CA LEU A 79 2.62 3.61 -8.35
C LEU A 79 3.30 2.35 -7.83
N LEU A 80 2.53 1.45 -7.22
CA LEU A 80 3.02 0.20 -6.66
C LEU A 80 2.00 -0.89 -6.88
N VAL A 81 2.52 -2.07 -7.21
CA VAL A 81 1.78 -3.31 -7.42
C VAL A 81 2.54 -4.41 -6.68
N ALA A 82 1.91 -5.01 -5.69
CA ALA A 82 2.56 -5.95 -4.78
C ALA A 82 1.67 -7.19 -4.56
N PRO A 83 2.01 -8.33 -5.19
CA PRO A 83 1.24 -9.56 -5.00
C PRO A 83 1.36 -10.08 -3.57
N THR A 84 0.25 -10.41 -2.91
CA THR A 84 0.20 -10.86 -1.52
C THR A 84 -0.39 -12.26 -1.42
N CYS A 85 0.14 -13.06 -0.50
CA CYS A 85 -0.40 -14.37 -0.13
C CYS A 85 -1.39 -14.31 1.06
N LYS A 86 -1.74 -13.09 1.51
CA LYS A 86 -2.56 -12.79 2.71
C LYS A 86 -1.95 -13.16 4.06
N GLN A 87 -0.67 -13.56 4.10
CA GLN A 87 0.02 -13.84 5.35
C GLN A 87 0.71 -12.62 5.96
N GLY A 88 0.71 -11.49 5.24
CA GLY A 88 1.29 -10.26 5.72
C GLY A 88 0.52 -9.67 6.90
N ASP A 89 1.22 -8.92 7.73
CA ASP A 89 0.69 -8.32 8.94
C ASP A 89 0.66 -6.79 8.88
N THR A 90 0.40 -6.17 10.03
CA THR A 90 0.35 -4.70 10.14
C THR A 90 1.68 -4.04 9.76
N SER A 91 2.80 -4.66 10.10
CA SER A 91 4.13 -4.14 9.79
C SER A 91 4.44 -4.16 8.29
N ASP A 92 3.91 -5.15 7.57
CA ASP A 92 4.01 -5.21 6.11
C ASP A 92 3.21 -4.09 5.44
N MET A 93 2.02 -3.78 5.95
CA MET A 93 1.25 -2.62 5.46
C MET A 93 1.93 -1.30 5.81
N GLU A 94 2.53 -1.17 7.00
CA GLU A 94 3.38 -0.02 7.34
C GLU A 94 4.56 0.12 6.37
N HIS A 95 5.16 -1.00 5.94
CA HIS A 95 6.23 -1.01 4.94
C HIS A 95 5.73 -0.48 3.59
N ILE A 96 4.57 -0.93 3.11
CA ILE A 96 3.98 -0.43 1.85
C ILE A 96 3.74 1.09 1.92
N PHE A 97 3.14 1.59 3.01
CA PHE A 97 2.93 3.03 3.19
C PHE A 97 4.25 3.82 3.15
N LYS A 98 5.26 3.35 3.88
CA LYS A 98 6.58 3.99 3.92
C LYS A 98 7.26 3.99 2.56
N THR A 99 7.27 2.87 1.85
CA THR A 99 7.87 2.78 0.51
C THR A 99 7.31 3.82 -0.45
N VAL A 100 5.98 4.02 -0.44
CA VAL A 100 5.34 5.04 -1.29
C VAL A 100 5.64 6.46 -0.80
N MET A 101 5.63 6.69 0.52
CA MET A 101 5.98 8.00 1.09
C MET A 101 7.43 8.40 0.81
N ASP A 102 8.37 7.46 0.97
CA ASP A 102 9.79 7.67 0.76
C ASP A 102 10.07 7.93 -0.71
N ALA A 103 9.45 7.16 -1.63
CA ALA A 103 9.54 7.43 -3.06
C ALA A 103 9.00 8.83 -3.41
N TRP A 104 7.86 9.25 -2.84
CA TRP A 104 7.32 10.60 -3.03
C TRP A 104 8.27 11.69 -2.54
N HIS A 105 8.90 11.47 -1.39
CA HIS A 105 9.86 12.38 -0.79
C HIS A 105 11.14 12.51 -1.61
N ILE A 106 11.74 11.39 -2.00
CA ILE A 106 12.97 11.32 -2.80
C ILE A 106 12.80 12.04 -4.14
N MET A 107 11.62 11.95 -4.76
CA MET A 107 11.30 12.65 -6.00
C MET A 107 11.05 14.17 -5.80
N GLY A 108 11.14 14.67 -4.57
CA GLY A 108 10.93 16.07 -4.23
C GLY A 108 9.48 16.54 -4.40
N ALA A 109 8.51 15.62 -4.37
CA ALA A 109 7.12 15.95 -4.64
C ALA A 109 6.42 16.62 -3.44
N ASP A 110 6.94 16.45 -2.21
CA ASP A 110 6.44 17.13 -1.00
C ASP A 110 6.37 18.66 -1.14
N SER A 111 7.35 19.25 -1.83
CA SER A 111 7.44 20.71 -2.00
C SER A 111 6.55 21.26 -3.12
N LYS A 112 5.99 20.37 -3.95
CA LYS A 112 5.22 20.73 -5.14
C LYS A 112 3.73 20.48 -4.95
N VAL A 113 3.38 19.34 -4.35
CA VAL A 113 2.00 18.87 -4.27
C VAL A 113 1.76 18.16 -2.94
N GLY A 114 0.79 18.67 -2.18
CA GLY A 114 0.29 18.00 -0.98
C GLY A 114 -0.46 16.70 -1.31
N ARG A 115 -0.33 15.71 -0.42
CA ARG A 115 -0.91 14.37 -0.57
C ARG A 115 -1.76 13.92 0.62
N SER A 116 -2.70 13.01 0.37
CA SER A 116 -3.42 12.20 1.36
C SER A 116 -3.33 10.72 0.99
N PHE A 117 -3.66 9.83 1.92
CA PHE A 117 -3.90 8.40 1.64
C PHE A 117 -5.37 8.05 1.82
N ALA A 118 -5.87 7.10 1.03
CA ALA A 118 -7.18 6.48 1.24
C ALA A 118 -7.12 4.97 1.04
N THR A 119 -7.81 4.21 1.88
CA THR A 119 -7.86 2.74 1.83
C THR A 119 -9.28 2.20 2.04
N ASP A 120 -9.51 0.92 1.74
CA ASP A 120 -10.76 0.19 2.03
C ASP A 120 -11.05 0.01 3.54
N GLY A 121 -10.05 0.27 4.38
CA GLY A 121 -10.16 0.17 5.83
C GLY A 121 -10.16 -1.26 6.36
N ASP A 122 -9.49 -2.21 5.67
CA ASP A 122 -9.16 -3.50 6.29
C ASP A 122 -8.46 -3.30 7.65
N SER A 123 -8.68 -4.23 8.57
CA SER A 123 -8.12 -4.23 9.93
C SER A 123 -6.61 -3.96 9.98
N THR A 124 -5.84 -4.56 9.07
CA THR A 124 -4.39 -4.46 8.99
C THR A 124 -3.97 -3.06 8.56
N ARG A 125 -4.62 -2.54 7.52
CA ARG A 125 -4.39 -1.20 6.98
C ARG A 125 -4.83 -0.11 7.94
N ARG A 126 -5.95 -0.30 8.63
CA ARG A 126 -6.44 0.61 9.66
C ARG A 126 -5.44 0.72 10.80
N LYS A 127 -4.92 -0.40 11.29
CA LYS A 127 -3.94 -0.40 12.39
C LYS A 127 -2.61 0.24 11.99
N GLY A 128 -2.06 -0.14 10.82
CA GLY A 128 -0.80 0.41 10.32
C GLY A 128 -0.93 1.88 9.96
N GLY A 129 -2.02 2.25 9.30
CA GLY A 129 -2.35 3.61 8.94
C GLY A 129 -2.57 4.52 10.14
N HIS A 130 -3.32 4.08 11.16
CA HIS A 130 -3.48 4.85 12.40
C HIS A 130 -2.13 5.16 13.06
N LYS A 131 -1.24 4.17 13.13
CA LYS A 131 0.09 4.34 13.72
C LYS A 131 0.94 5.39 12.96
N LEU A 132 0.82 5.44 11.64
CA LEU A 132 1.64 6.33 10.79
C LEU A 132 1.02 7.72 10.57
N PHE A 133 -0.29 7.80 10.44
CA PHE A 133 -1.00 9.01 10.00
C PHE A 133 -1.79 9.69 11.12
N MET A 134 -1.79 9.14 12.35
CA MET A 134 -2.44 9.76 13.51
C MET A 134 -1.48 9.93 14.70
N SER A 135 -0.23 10.28 14.42
CA SER A 135 0.82 10.36 15.44
C SER A 135 1.15 11.79 15.91
N LEU A 136 0.92 12.81 15.07
CA LEU A 136 1.29 14.19 15.39
C LEU A 136 0.09 15.12 15.23
N LYS A 137 -0.21 15.93 16.24
CA LYS A 137 -1.21 16.99 16.11
C LYS A 137 -0.66 18.12 15.25
N ILE A 138 -1.47 18.66 14.33
CA ILE A 138 -1.11 19.81 13.51
C ILE A 138 -0.58 20.94 14.43
N PRO A 139 0.64 21.45 14.21
CA PRO A 139 1.22 22.52 15.02
C PRO A 139 0.40 23.80 14.93
N ILE A 140 0.30 24.56 16.03
CA ILE A 140 -0.40 25.86 16.06
C ILE A 140 0.22 26.87 15.06
N THR A 141 1.51 26.72 14.78
CA THR A 141 2.25 27.52 13.79
C THR A 141 1.92 27.17 12.33
N SER A 142 1.22 26.06 12.08
CA SER A 142 0.79 25.68 10.74
C SER A 142 -0.37 26.56 10.28
N PRO A 143 -0.36 27.08 9.04
CA PRO A 143 -1.50 27.77 8.46
C PRO A 143 -2.80 26.93 8.48
N LEU A 144 -2.67 25.60 8.39
CA LEU A 144 -3.81 24.68 8.45
C LEU A 144 -4.46 24.65 9.83
N TYR A 145 -3.71 24.89 10.91
CA TYR A 145 -4.27 24.90 12.26
C TYR A 145 -5.31 26.00 12.44
N GLY A 146 -5.03 27.21 11.95
CA GLY A 146 -5.97 28.33 12.06
C GLY A 146 -7.32 28.06 11.37
N ILE A 147 -7.29 27.31 10.27
CA ILE A 147 -8.49 26.91 9.51
C ILE A 147 -9.22 25.77 10.22
N LEU A 148 -8.50 24.70 10.57
CA LEU A 148 -9.11 23.44 11.02
C LEU A 148 -9.44 23.42 12.51
N SER A 149 -8.76 24.21 13.35
CA SER A 149 -8.95 24.21 14.81
C SER A 149 -10.36 24.62 15.24
N ASN A 150 -11.04 25.41 14.42
CA ASN A 150 -12.40 25.89 14.67
C ASN A 150 -13.49 25.00 14.03
N MET A 151 -13.14 23.81 13.55
CA MET A 151 -14.07 22.86 12.93
C MET A 151 -14.33 21.68 13.88
N PRO A 152 -15.41 21.69 14.68
CA PRO A 152 -15.73 20.59 15.59
C PRO A 152 -15.85 19.26 14.84
N GLY A 153 -15.25 18.21 15.39
CA GLY A 153 -15.28 16.86 14.82
C GLY A 153 -14.20 16.56 13.78
N ILE A 154 -13.41 17.56 13.34
CA ILE A 154 -12.23 17.29 12.51
C ILE A 154 -11.08 16.74 13.37
N ASN A 155 -10.51 15.63 12.93
CA ASN A 155 -9.28 15.10 13.49
C ASN A 155 -8.10 15.99 13.09
N LEU A 156 -7.37 16.51 14.08
CA LEU A 156 -6.16 17.33 13.88
C LEU A 156 -4.86 16.50 13.95
N LEU A 157 -4.93 15.17 13.99
CA LEU A 157 -3.76 14.29 13.94
C LEU A 157 -3.39 13.95 12.49
N THR A 158 -2.11 14.01 12.20
CA THR A 158 -1.49 13.72 10.89
C THR A 158 -0.23 12.88 11.07
N SER A 159 0.40 12.53 9.94
CA SER A 159 1.77 12.02 9.95
C SER A 159 2.76 13.08 10.45
N PRO A 160 3.93 12.68 10.99
CA PRO A 160 4.99 13.60 11.32
C PRO A 160 5.58 14.25 10.06
N GLY A 161 6.06 15.49 10.18
CA GLY A 161 6.82 16.19 9.14
C GLY A 161 5.99 16.80 8.01
N ASN A 162 5.08 16.03 7.39
CA ASN A 162 4.47 16.39 6.11
C ASN A 162 2.94 16.52 6.14
N LEU A 163 2.33 16.52 7.34
CA LEU A 163 0.89 16.72 7.57
C LEU A 163 -0.02 15.80 6.72
N VAL A 164 0.44 14.58 6.43
CA VAL A 164 -0.31 13.63 5.59
C VAL A 164 -1.44 13.01 6.40
N THR A 165 -2.63 12.93 5.80
CA THR A 165 -3.83 12.34 6.39
C THR A 165 -4.15 10.97 5.79
N LEU A 166 -4.91 10.18 6.55
CA LEU A 166 -5.48 8.91 6.10
C LEU A 166 -7.01 8.99 6.13
N ASP A 167 -7.63 8.54 5.04
CA ASP A 167 -9.06 8.37 4.91
C ASP A 167 -9.43 6.90 4.66
N PHE A 168 -10.68 6.55 4.93
CA PHE A 168 -11.25 5.25 4.65
C PHE A 168 -12.47 5.42 3.74
N ASP A 169 -12.63 4.56 2.74
CA ASP A 169 -13.81 4.64 1.87
C ASP A 169 -15.09 4.52 2.71
N TYR A 170 -15.87 5.60 2.70
CA TYR A 170 -17.12 5.72 3.44
C TYR A 170 -18.08 4.56 3.12
N LYS A 171 -18.06 4.01 1.90
CA LYS A 171 -18.89 2.87 1.51
C LYS A 171 -18.65 1.66 2.40
N HIS A 172 -17.41 1.39 2.80
CA HIS A 172 -17.06 0.29 3.70
C HIS A 172 -17.55 0.55 5.14
N VAL A 173 -17.58 1.82 5.56
CA VAL A 173 -18.11 2.24 6.86
C VAL A 173 -19.64 2.07 6.93
N PHE A 174 -20.37 2.40 5.86
CA PHE A 174 -21.83 2.23 5.84
C PHE A 174 -22.26 0.77 5.68
N LYS A 175 -21.59 0.01 4.82
CA LYS A 175 -21.90 -1.43 4.62
C LYS A 175 -21.71 -2.23 5.91
N SER A 176 -20.67 -1.95 6.69
CA SER A 176 -20.43 -2.63 7.98
C SER A 176 -21.45 -2.30 9.07
N LYS A 177 -22.21 -1.20 8.93
CA LYS A 177 -23.27 -0.77 9.87
C LYS A 177 -24.69 -1.15 9.44
N SER A 178 -24.87 -1.66 8.22
CA SER A 178 -26.20 -1.95 7.64
C SER A 178 -26.71 -3.37 7.92
N VAL A 179 -26.13 -4.06 8.92
CA VAL A 179 -26.68 -5.31 9.46
C VAL A 179 -27.20 -5.00 10.87
N VAL A 180 -28.47 -4.61 10.93
CA VAL A 180 -29.31 -4.66 12.14
C VAL A 180 -30.59 -5.38 11.74
#